data_AF-A0A521Z8S4-F1
#
_entry.id   AF-A0A521Z8S4-F1
#
_cell.length_a   1.000
_cell.length_b   1.000
_cell.length_c   1.000
_cell.angle_alpha   90.00
_cell.angle_beta   90.00
_cell.angle_gamma   90.00
#
_symmetry.space_group_name_H-M   'P 1'
#
loop_
_entity.id
_entity.type
_entity.pdbx_description
1 polymer ?
#
loop_
_entity_poly.entity_id
_entity_poly.type
_entity_poly.pdbx_seq_one_letter_code
_entity_poly.pdbx_strand_id
1 'polypeptide(L)'
;MLSDLALQSMFDRLQTPEAGRKRIRSIRDNVQSRVTSSTRKSGKLRYAPLKMSFAVEAEAASTEYVAIVEWDHDRTTLEFYPQPEALKISYRLAKSTRQHTTTTTPDLFRITESGFFFVECKTEEQLHRLAKDAPGRYMRDEDGRWRSPPAEAAAAEFGCQFVIRSSAENNWTLHENVELLKDYYIGAARAASKDELNIVVERLKAEGWVSLFELIHMEPAVSADAIYKLIVDKRVYFPLANERLTDQETARIYRDELTYRAFETYVSRRGPSQFPADPSLALEPGAKVIWDGVPWQVVNRSTIGLTIQCIEPRSAEAMLADLTHKQLDSIVQAGRLSIVKSEHSRESDVGQERLRCASPTDLQVALFKLEVLEGRSTEGNPLRCRKLRAKKYWLRAFKEAEVAYGIGLIGLLPQPKGNRKPKVSCETLDLARETIRTDWETIKRKQRKASWGRYCLAADEDTSRRFRDWVKRLHMIKSRTTCCLSGRRRDTAYAHGMSHTLITRRCP
;
A
#
# COMPACT_ATOMS: atom_id res chain seq x y z
N MET A 1 7.01 18.32 -12.05
CA MET A 1 8.10 18.72 -12.97
C MET A 1 9.20 19.46 -12.23
N LEU A 2 10.44 19.23 -12.64
CA LEU A 2 11.65 19.89 -12.16
C LEU A 2 11.68 21.35 -12.62
N SER A 3 12.07 22.25 -11.73
CA SER A 3 12.46 23.60 -12.12
C SER A 3 13.77 23.58 -12.91
N ASP A 4 14.04 24.64 -13.67
CA ASP A 4 15.29 24.73 -14.44
C ASP A 4 16.52 24.73 -13.52
N LEU A 5 16.43 25.31 -12.32
CA LEU A 5 17.48 25.25 -11.31
C LEU A 5 17.71 23.83 -10.79
N ALA A 6 16.64 23.07 -10.54
CA ALA A 6 16.74 21.68 -10.09
C ALA A 6 17.32 20.78 -11.19
N LEU A 7 16.90 20.97 -12.45
CA LEU A 7 17.47 20.26 -13.59
C LEU A 7 18.95 20.62 -13.80
N GLN A 8 19.32 21.90 -13.66
CA GLN A 8 20.71 22.33 -13.75
C GLN A 8 21.58 21.69 -12.67
N SER A 9 21.12 21.72 -11.42
CA SER A 9 21.81 21.06 -10.29
C SER A 9 21.97 19.55 -10.52
N MET A 10 20.98 18.92 -11.14
CA MET A 10 21.02 17.52 -11.52
C MET A 10 22.05 17.25 -12.62
N PHE A 11 22.14 18.09 -13.66
CA PHE A 11 23.18 17.99 -14.68
C PHE A 11 24.59 18.11 -14.09
N ASP A 12 24.78 19.01 -13.14
CA ASP A 12 26.07 19.21 -12.48
C ASP A 12 26.43 18.01 -11.59
N ARG A 13 25.47 17.51 -10.80
CA ARG A 13 25.64 16.32 -9.96
C ARG A 13 25.95 15.05 -10.77
N LEU A 14 25.28 14.88 -11.91
CA LEU A 14 25.46 13.71 -12.79
C LEU A 14 26.57 13.90 -13.83
N GLN A 15 27.28 15.05 -13.80
CA GLN A 15 28.33 15.39 -14.76
C GLN A 15 27.88 15.26 -16.23
N THR A 16 26.63 15.64 -16.52
CA THR A 16 26.05 15.51 -17.85
C THR A 16 26.79 16.40 -18.86
N PRO A 17 27.26 15.87 -20.00
CA PRO A 17 27.94 16.65 -21.04
C PRO A 17 27.05 17.74 -21.64
N GLU A 18 27.64 18.82 -22.15
CA GLU A 18 26.87 19.94 -22.73
C GLU A 18 25.95 19.51 -23.88
N ALA A 19 26.39 18.58 -24.72
CA ALA A 19 25.56 17.98 -25.77
C ALA A 19 24.31 17.30 -25.18
N GLY A 20 24.48 16.58 -24.07
CA GLY A 20 23.39 15.96 -23.32
C GLY A 20 22.45 16.98 -22.71
N ARG A 21 22.98 18.01 -22.04
CA ARG A 21 22.17 19.11 -21.45
C ARG A 21 21.28 19.76 -22.50
N LYS A 22 21.85 20.08 -23.68
CA LYS A 22 21.12 20.65 -24.81
C LYS A 22 20.03 19.70 -25.33
N ARG A 23 20.36 18.42 -25.52
CA ARG A 23 19.40 17.41 -25.98
C ARG A 23 18.24 17.25 -25.01
N ILE A 24 18.52 17.19 -23.71
CA ILE A 24 17.51 16.97 -22.67
C ILE A 24 16.57 18.19 -22.60
N ARG A 25 17.11 19.42 -22.62
CA ARG A 25 16.27 20.62 -22.71
C ARG A 25 15.39 20.62 -23.96
N SER A 26 15.96 20.30 -25.12
CA SER A 26 15.19 20.16 -26.38
C SER A 26 14.04 19.17 -26.26
N ILE A 27 14.25 18.00 -25.61
CA ILE A 27 13.20 17.01 -25.37
C ILE A 27 12.09 17.60 -24.50
N ARG A 28 12.43 18.32 -23.42
CA ARG A 28 11.45 18.93 -22.50
C ARG A 28 10.62 20.02 -23.20
N ASP A 29 11.26 20.84 -24.04
CA ASP A 29 10.63 22.00 -24.69
C ASP A 29 9.73 21.59 -25.87
N ASN A 30 10.11 20.57 -26.63
CA ASN A 30 9.43 20.18 -27.88
C ASN A 30 8.18 19.31 -27.71
N VAL A 31 7.71 19.07 -26.49
CA VAL A 31 6.56 18.19 -26.25
C VAL A 31 5.24 18.87 -26.58
N GLN A 32 5.12 20.17 -26.31
CA GLN A 32 3.88 20.92 -26.56
C GLN A 32 3.52 21.01 -28.06
N SER A 33 4.52 21.06 -28.96
CA SER A 33 4.28 21.10 -30.41
C SER A 33 3.87 19.75 -31.01
N ARG A 34 4.05 18.64 -30.29
CA ARG A 34 3.78 17.28 -30.78
C ARG A 34 2.40 16.75 -30.37
N VAL A 35 1.75 17.38 -29.39
CA VAL A 35 0.36 17.07 -28.97
C VAL A 35 -0.67 17.61 -29.99
N THR A 36 -0.25 18.47 -30.93
CA THR A 36 -1.13 19.14 -31.89
C THR A 36 -1.00 18.58 -33.32
N SER A 37 -1.71 17.48 -33.61
CA SER A 37 -2.46 17.28 -34.86
C SER A 37 -3.33 16.01 -34.75
N SER A 38 -4.53 16.13 -34.19
CA SER A 38 -5.49 15.02 -34.17
C SER A 38 -6.21 14.91 -35.51
N THR A 39 -5.58 14.28 -36.50
CA THR A 39 -6.34 13.69 -37.61
C THR A 39 -7.03 12.44 -37.05
N ARG A 40 -8.35 12.31 -37.26
CA ARG A 40 -9.30 11.27 -36.75
C ARG A 40 -8.93 9.78 -36.97
N LYS A 41 -7.69 9.45 -37.31
CA LYS A 41 -7.22 8.10 -37.62
C LYS A 41 -5.83 7.85 -37.02
N SER A 42 -5.76 7.49 -35.75
CA SER A 42 -4.63 6.73 -35.18
C SER A 42 -5.00 6.26 -33.78
N GLY A 43 -4.74 4.99 -33.46
CA GLY A 43 -5.01 4.37 -32.15
C GLY A 43 -4.13 4.88 -31.01
N LYS A 44 -3.82 6.18 -30.98
CA LYS A 44 -3.04 6.84 -29.93
C LYS A 44 -3.86 6.99 -28.66
N LEU A 45 -3.28 6.58 -27.54
CA LEU A 45 -3.86 6.73 -26.21
C LEU A 45 -3.37 8.04 -25.59
N ARG A 46 -4.27 8.76 -24.93
CA ARG A 46 -3.96 9.99 -24.20
C ARG A 46 -4.00 9.72 -22.71
N TYR A 47 -2.97 10.17 -22.01
CA TYR A 47 -2.85 10.07 -20.57
C TYR A 47 -2.59 11.45 -19.97
N ALA A 48 -3.14 11.74 -18.80
CA ALA A 48 -2.89 12.98 -18.06
C ALA A 48 -2.08 12.64 -16.79
N PRO A 49 -0.74 12.76 -16.83
CA PRO A 49 0.12 12.46 -15.69
C PRO A 49 -0.17 13.33 -14.46
N LEU A 50 0.02 12.76 -13.28
CA LEU A 50 0.02 13.45 -11.99
C LEU A 50 1.33 14.23 -11.78
N LYS A 51 2.44 13.76 -12.34
CA LYS A 51 3.78 14.37 -12.18
C LYS A 51 4.05 15.53 -13.13
N MET A 52 3.26 15.65 -14.20
CA MET A 52 3.49 16.55 -15.33
C MET A 52 2.23 17.33 -15.68
N SER A 53 2.38 18.60 -16.07
CA SER A 53 1.24 19.52 -16.22
C SER A 53 0.59 19.50 -17.61
N PHE A 54 0.78 18.43 -18.38
CA PHE A 54 0.26 18.28 -19.73
C PHE A 54 0.00 16.81 -20.06
N ALA A 55 -0.94 16.56 -20.97
CA ALA A 55 -1.23 15.21 -21.43
C ALA A 55 -0.11 14.67 -22.33
N VAL A 56 0.16 13.37 -22.20
CA VAL A 56 1.10 12.63 -23.06
C VAL A 56 0.32 11.68 -23.96
N GLU A 57 0.90 11.36 -25.11
CA GLU A 57 0.37 10.39 -26.06
C GLU A 57 1.26 9.13 -26.07
N ALA A 58 0.63 7.97 -26.14
CA ALA A 58 1.27 6.67 -26.33
C ALA A 58 0.72 6.00 -27.59
N GLU A 59 1.58 5.35 -28.37
CA GLU A 59 1.16 4.69 -29.61
C GLU A 59 0.73 3.24 -29.39
N ALA A 60 1.13 2.64 -28.26
CA ALA A 60 0.84 1.25 -27.92
C ALA A 60 0.29 1.06 -26.50
N ALA A 61 -0.86 0.38 -26.41
CA ALA A 61 -1.58 0.14 -25.15
C ALA A 61 -0.82 -0.77 -24.18
N SER A 62 -0.24 -1.86 -24.69
CA SER A 62 0.37 -2.91 -23.85
C SER A 62 1.86 -2.69 -23.57
N THR A 63 2.45 -1.59 -24.02
CA THR A 63 3.87 -1.29 -23.82
C THR A 63 4.06 0.14 -23.30
N GLU A 64 4.09 1.14 -24.18
CA GLU A 64 4.33 2.54 -23.82
C GLU A 64 3.33 3.08 -22.81
N TYR A 65 2.04 2.83 -23.02
CA TYR A 65 0.99 3.33 -22.14
C TYR A 65 1.12 2.77 -20.72
N VAL A 66 1.38 1.46 -20.58
CA VAL A 66 1.61 0.83 -19.27
C VAL A 66 2.86 1.41 -18.59
N ALA A 67 3.95 1.62 -19.35
CA ALA A 67 5.17 2.22 -18.81
C ALA A 67 4.93 3.64 -18.28
N ILE A 68 4.17 4.46 -19.02
CA ILE A 68 3.76 5.81 -18.60
C ILE A 68 2.97 5.77 -17.29
N VAL A 69 1.96 4.89 -17.21
CA VAL A 69 1.11 4.76 -16.01
C VAL A 69 1.93 4.35 -14.79
N GLU A 70 2.83 3.37 -14.94
CA GLU A 70 3.74 2.93 -13.89
C GLU A 70 4.67 4.04 -13.42
N TRP A 71 5.31 4.73 -14.36
CA TRP A 71 6.23 5.80 -14.02
C TRP A 71 5.56 7.01 -13.41
N ASP A 72 4.29 7.26 -13.69
CA ASP A 72 3.54 8.33 -13.04
C ASP A 72 3.18 8.01 -11.58
N HIS A 73 3.16 6.73 -11.21
CA HIS A 73 2.84 6.25 -9.86
C HIS A 73 4.06 5.79 -9.04
N ASP A 74 5.22 5.58 -9.67
CA ASP A 74 6.45 5.23 -8.95
C ASP A 74 7.03 6.42 -8.13
N ARG A 75 8.07 6.18 -7.34
CA ARG A 75 8.80 7.25 -6.62
C ARG A 75 10.08 7.71 -7.31
N THR A 76 10.55 6.94 -8.29
CA THR A 76 11.89 7.12 -8.86
C THR A 76 11.87 8.04 -10.07
N THR A 77 10.77 8.05 -10.83
CA THR A 77 10.60 8.90 -12.00
C THR A 77 10.17 10.29 -11.59
N LEU A 78 10.87 11.28 -12.13
CA LEU A 78 10.59 12.70 -11.94
C LEU A 78 9.78 13.26 -13.12
N GLU A 79 10.17 12.89 -14.35
CA GLU A 79 9.55 13.31 -15.60
C GLU A 79 9.70 12.21 -16.66
N PHE A 80 8.81 12.19 -17.65
CA PHE A 80 8.90 11.30 -18.80
C PHE A 80 8.29 11.94 -20.05
N TYR A 81 8.87 11.68 -21.22
CA TYR A 81 8.53 12.37 -22.45
C TYR A 81 8.41 11.39 -23.61
N PRO A 82 7.28 11.36 -24.35
CA PRO A 82 7.13 10.50 -25.51
C PRO A 82 7.93 11.01 -26.70
N GLN A 83 8.39 10.06 -27.51
CA GLN A 83 9.01 10.29 -28.81
C GLN A 83 10.19 11.30 -28.77
N PRO A 84 11.24 11.06 -27.97
CA PRO A 84 12.46 11.87 -28.09
C PRO A 84 13.03 11.85 -29.51
N GLU A 85 13.93 12.80 -29.79
CA GLU A 85 14.65 12.84 -31.06
C GLU A 85 15.49 11.56 -31.28
N ALA A 86 15.60 11.13 -32.54
CA ALA A 86 16.27 9.89 -32.89
C ALA A 86 17.78 9.87 -32.54
N LEU A 87 18.27 8.68 -32.23
CA LEU A 87 19.68 8.35 -32.02
C LEU A 87 20.24 7.67 -33.27
N LYS A 88 21.44 8.06 -33.68
CA LYS A 88 22.16 7.38 -34.75
C LYS A 88 22.92 6.20 -34.15
N ILE A 89 22.67 5.00 -34.67
CA ILE A 89 23.28 3.76 -34.19
C ILE A 89 24.02 3.05 -35.31
N SER A 90 25.11 2.37 -34.97
CA SER A 90 25.91 1.59 -35.91
C SER A 90 26.22 0.21 -35.34
N TYR A 91 25.95 -0.85 -36.09
CA TYR A 91 26.18 -2.24 -35.68
C TYR A 91 26.48 -3.14 -36.88
N ARG A 92 27.01 -4.34 -36.64
CA ARG A 92 27.24 -5.35 -37.69
C ARG A 92 26.01 -6.23 -37.86
N LEU A 93 25.63 -6.51 -39.10
CA LEU A 93 24.55 -7.45 -39.41
C LEU A 93 25.03 -8.89 -39.28
N ALA A 94 24.15 -9.81 -38.84
CA ALA A 94 24.52 -11.20 -38.60
C ALA A 94 25.15 -11.93 -39.81
N LYS A 95 24.76 -11.53 -41.03
CA LYS A 95 25.19 -12.15 -42.29
C LYS A 95 26.13 -11.27 -43.12
N SER A 96 26.67 -10.19 -42.55
CA SER A 96 27.54 -9.26 -43.30
C SER A 96 28.68 -8.72 -42.44
N THR A 97 29.86 -8.62 -43.03
CA THR A 97 31.01 -7.95 -42.42
C THR A 97 30.90 -6.42 -42.48
N ARG A 98 29.91 -5.87 -43.20
CA ARG A 98 29.70 -4.43 -43.34
C ARG A 98 29.03 -3.83 -42.10
N GLN A 99 29.48 -2.64 -41.73
CA GLN A 99 28.87 -1.84 -40.68
C GLN A 99 27.58 -1.20 -41.20
N HIS A 100 26.46 -1.50 -40.53
CA HIS A 100 25.15 -0.95 -40.84
C HIS A 100 24.89 0.24 -39.92
N THR A 101 24.56 1.39 -40.49
CA THR A 101 24.24 2.62 -39.74
C THR A 101 22.80 3.00 -40.02
N THR A 102 22.02 3.21 -38.97
CA THR A 102 20.61 3.59 -39.05
C THR A 102 20.26 4.51 -37.88
N THR A 103 19.06 5.08 -37.91
CA THR A 103 18.51 5.82 -36.79
C THR A 103 17.52 4.95 -36.02
N THR A 104 17.54 5.05 -34.70
CA THR A 104 16.50 4.51 -33.83
C THR A 104 15.82 5.65 -33.09
N THR A 105 14.50 5.68 -33.10
CA THR A 105 13.72 6.63 -32.29
C THR A 105 13.29 5.88 -31.04
N PRO A 106 13.80 6.26 -29.85
CA PRO A 106 13.31 5.71 -28.60
C PRO A 106 11.83 6.08 -28.44
N ASP A 107 11.04 5.22 -27.80
CA ASP A 107 9.60 5.45 -27.62
C ASP A 107 9.36 6.49 -26.53
N LEU A 108 10.18 6.46 -25.47
CA LEU A 108 10.09 7.34 -24.31
C LEU A 108 11.47 7.86 -23.87
N PHE A 109 11.48 8.99 -23.18
CA PHE A 109 12.63 9.51 -22.46
C PHE A 109 12.25 9.72 -21.00
N ARG A 110 12.99 9.13 -20.06
CA ARG A 110 12.68 9.12 -18.61
C ARG A 110 13.77 9.83 -17.83
N ILE A 111 13.37 10.66 -16.87
CA ILE A 111 14.26 11.37 -15.95
C ILE A 111 14.00 10.85 -14.53
N THR A 112 15.05 10.41 -13.84
CA THR A 112 15.00 9.95 -12.43
C THR A 112 16.07 10.66 -11.62
N GLU A 113 16.07 10.54 -10.29
CA GLU A 113 17.19 11.09 -9.50
C GLU A 113 18.56 10.48 -9.85
N SER A 114 18.57 9.24 -10.36
CA SER A 114 19.79 8.51 -10.69
C SER A 114 20.33 8.78 -12.09
N GLY A 115 19.54 9.34 -13.01
CA GLY A 115 20.00 9.52 -14.38
C GLY A 115 18.93 9.92 -15.40
N PHE A 116 19.35 9.83 -16.66
CA PHE A 116 18.58 10.15 -17.85
C PHE A 116 18.54 8.93 -18.78
N PHE A 117 17.35 8.54 -19.24
CA PHE A 117 17.15 7.26 -19.91
C PHE A 117 16.36 7.43 -21.20
N PHE A 118 16.94 7.03 -22.32
CA PHE A 118 16.17 6.70 -23.51
C PHE A 118 15.60 5.30 -23.33
N VAL A 119 14.30 5.15 -23.57
CA VAL A 119 13.60 3.89 -23.35
C VAL A 119 12.94 3.43 -24.64
N GLU A 120 13.24 2.21 -25.04
CA GLU A 120 12.55 1.51 -26.12
C GLU A 120 11.65 0.43 -25.52
N CYS A 121 10.37 0.51 -25.83
CA CYS A 121 9.31 -0.35 -25.33
C CYS A 121 8.97 -1.39 -26.40
N LYS A 122 9.07 -2.68 -26.07
CA LYS A 122 8.76 -3.78 -26.99
C LYS A 122 8.00 -4.89 -26.27
N THR A 123 7.24 -5.69 -27.01
CA THR A 123 6.72 -6.92 -26.41
C THR A 123 7.84 -7.96 -26.29
N GLU A 124 7.74 -8.85 -25.30
CA GLU A 124 8.73 -9.92 -25.11
C GLU A 124 8.88 -10.79 -26.37
N GLU A 125 7.77 -11.10 -27.04
CA GLU A 125 7.74 -11.89 -28.27
C GLU A 125 8.39 -11.15 -29.45
N GLN A 126 8.30 -9.82 -29.48
CA GLN A 126 9.00 -9.01 -30.48
C GLN A 126 10.51 -9.03 -30.22
N LEU A 127 10.94 -8.90 -28.97
CA LEU A 127 12.36 -8.91 -28.61
C LEU A 127 13.03 -10.25 -28.96
N HIS A 128 12.36 -11.36 -28.71
CA HIS A 128 12.84 -12.68 -29.14
C HIS A 128 13.01 -12.80 -30.66
N ARG A 129 12.12 -12.20 -31.46
CA ARG A 129 12.25 -12.17 -32.93
C ARG A 129 13.41 -11.26 -33.36
N LEU A 130 13.46 -10.06 -32.81
CA LEU A 130 14.48 -9.06 -33.11
C LEU A 130 15.90 -9.53 -32.75
N ALA A 131 16.06 -10.30 -31.68
CA ALA A 131 17.35 -10.88 -31.30
C ALA A 131 17.83 -11.96 -32.28
N LYS A 132 16.91 -12.66 -32.96
CA LYS A 132 17.25 -13.61 -34.03
C LYS A 132 17.60 -12.89 -35.33
N ASP A 133 16.82 -11.86 -35.66
CA ASP A 133 16.94 -11.15 -36.94
C ASP A 133 18.11 -10.15 -36.96
N ALA A 134 18.38 -9.52 -35.81
CA ALA A 134 19.41 -8.50 -35.63
C ALA A 134 20.17 -8.66 -34.29
N PRO A 135 20.90 -9.78 -34.08
CA PRO A 135 21.62 -10.07 -32.84
C PRO A 135 22.69 -9.04 -32.47
N GLY A 136 23.23 -8.30 -33.46
CA GLY A 136 24.15 -7.18 -33.21
C GLY A 136 23.48 -5.92 -32.66
N ARG A 137 22.15 -5.86 -32.67
CA ARG A 137 21.35 -4.74 -32.16
C ARG A 137 20.51 -5.11 -30.95
N TYR A 138 19.94 -6.30 -30.90
CA TYR A 138 19.13 -6.77 -29.77
C TYR A 138 19.72 -8.05 -29.24
N MET A 139 20.00 -8.09 -27.94
CA MET A 139 20.49 -9.29 -27.28
C MET A 139 19.95 -9.38 -25.87
N ARG A 140 19.94 -10.59 -25.32
CA ARG A 140 19.64 -10.85 -23.92
C ARG A 140 20.94 -11.17 -23.20
N ASP A 141 21.23 -10.47 -22.11
CA ASP A 141 22.43 -10.71 -21.32
C ASP A 141 22.28 -11.91 -20.36
N GLU A 142 23.35 -12.21 -19.61
CA GLU A 142 23.41 -13.32 -18.66
C GLU A 142 22.39 -13.17 -17.51
N ASP A 143 22.07 -11.94 -17.14
CA ASP A 143 21.06 -11.61 -16.12
C ASP A 143 19.62 -11.67 -16.67
N GLY A 144 19.47 -12.03 -17.96
CA GLY A 144 18.18 -12.16 -18.62
C GLY A 144 17.56 -10.82 -19.04
N ARG A 145 18.33 -9.72 -19.08
CA ARG A 145 17.87 -8.39 -19.48
C ARG A 145 18.08 -8.15 -20.98
N TRP A 146 17.15 -7.44 -21.59
CA TRP A 146 17.25 -7.03 -22.98
C TRP A 146 18.14 -5.81 -23.12
N ARG A 147 19.07 -5.88 -24.08
CA ARG A 147 20.07 -4.84 -24.34
C ARG A 147 20.14 -4.48 -25.81
N SER A 148 20.51 -3.22 -26.06
CA SER A 148 20.96 -2.78 -27.37
C SER A 148 22.31 -2.06 -27.25
N PRO A 149 23.44 -2.79 -27.31
CA PRO A 149 24.77 -2.20 -27.25
C PRO A 149 24.99 -0.98 -28.17
N PRO A 150 24.53 -0.99 -29.45
CA PRO A 150 24.73 0.19 -30.30
C PRO A 150 23.88 1.39 -29.87
N ALA A 151 22.69 1.18 -29.31
CA ALA A 151 21.84 2.26 -28.81
C ALA A 151 22.33 2.81 -27.45
N GLU A 152 22.85 1.93 -26.60
CA GLU A 152 23.53 2.31 -25.36
C GLU A 152 24.76 3.17 -25.62
N ALA A 153 25.60 2.79 -26.59
CA ALA A 153 26.74 3.60 -27.01
C ALA A 153 26.30 4.99 -27.50
N ALA A 154 25.26 5.06 -28.33
CA ALA A 154 24.72 6.33 -28.83
C ALA A 154 24.12 7.20 -27.70
N ALA A 155 23.45 6.61 -26.71
CA ALA A 155 22.94 7.34 -25.55
C ALA A 155 24.06 7.87 -24.64
N ALA A 156 25.14 7.10 -24.48
CA ALA A 156 26.27 7.45 -23.64
C ALA A 156 26.99 8.73 -24.11
N GLU A 157 26.99 9.03 -25.41
CA GLU A 157 27.51 10.30 -25.96
C GLU A 157 26.83 11.54 -25.36
N PHE A 158 25.57 11.39 -24.90
CA PHE A 158 24.79 12.44 -24.24
C PHE A 158 24.84 12.34 -22.71
N GLY A 159 25.67 11.46 -22.14
CA GLY A 159 25.64 11.13 -20.71
C GLY A 159 24.31 10.50 -20.26
N CYS A 160 23.59 9.86 -21.19
CA CYS A 160 22.33 9.18 -20.94
C CYS A 160 22.52 7.66 -21.04
N GLN A 161 21.58 6.91 -20.48
CA GLN A 161 21.50 5.46 -20.62
C GLN A 161 20.42 5.10 -21.65
N PHE A 162 20.55 3.93 -22.28
CA PHE A 162 19.52 3.35 -23.13
C PHE A 162 19.00 2.08 -22.48
N VAL A 163 17.69 1.94 -22.37
CA VAL A 163 17.05 0.79 -21.72
C VAL A 163 15.98 0.24 -22.66
N ILE A 164 15.96 -1.09 -22.80
CA ILE A 164 14.82 -1.77 -23.40
C ILE A 164 13.90 -2.19 -22.27
N ARG A 165 12.63 -1.79 -22.35
CA ARG A 165 11.58 -2.26 -21.44
C ARG A 165 10.69 -3.27 -22.17
N SER A 166 10.59 -4.47 -21.63
CA SER A 166 9.72 -5.51 -22.16
C SER A 166 8.30 -5.39 -21.60
N SER A 167 7.29 -5.83 -22.37
CA SER A 167 5.94 -6.06 -21.84
C SER A 167 5.90 -7.08 -20.70
N ALA A 168 6.92 -7.94 -20.56
CA ALA A 168 7.05 -8.86 -19.43
C ALA A 168 7.26 -8.14 -18.08
N GLU A 169 7.66 -6.87 -18.10
CA GLU A 169 7.84 -6.03 -16.91
C GLU A 169 6.54 -5.33 -16.48
N ASN A 170 5.44 -5.47 -17.24
CA ASN A 170 4.18 -4.79 -16.97
C ASN A 170 3.56 -5.21 -15.64
N ASN A 171 3.23 -4.22 -14.82
CA ASN A 171 2.36 -4.36 -13.66
C ASN A 171 0.90 -4.12 -14.06
N TRP A 172 0.24 -5.20 -14.49
CA TRP A 172 -1.17 -5.16 -14.86
C TRP A 172 -2.11 -4.82 -13.69
N THR A 173 -1.72 -5.15 -12.46
CA THR A 173 -2.52 -4.79 -11.26
C THR A 173 -2.59 -3.27 -11.09
N LEU A 174 -1.45 -2.58 -11.19
CA LEU A 174 -1.43 -1.12 -11.17
C LEU A 174 -2.25 -0.54 -12.31
N HIS A 175 -2.09 -1.08 -13.51
CA HIS A 175 -2.78 -0.60 -14.69
C HIS A 175 -4.31 -0.68 -14.55
N GLU A 176 -4.82 -1.85 -14.18
CA GLU A 176 -6.25 -2.09 -13.95
C GLU A 176 -6.82 -1.13 -12.90
N ASN A 177 -6.10 -0.94 -11.79
CA ASN A 177 -6.51 -0.02 -10.73
C ASN A 177 -6.53 1.44 -11.20
N VAL A 178 -5.53 1.88 -11.95
CA VAL A 178 -5.49 3.27 -12.47
C VAL A 178 -6.59 3.49 -13.50
N GLU A 179 -6.86 2.52 -14.37
CA GLU A 179 -7.99 2.59 -15.31
C GLU A 179 -9.34 2.69 -14.58
N LEU A 180 -9.52 1.94 -13.48
CA LEU A 180 -10.71 2.05 -12.62
C LEU A 180 -10.83 3.44 -11.97
N LEU A 181 -9.69 4.05 -11.59
CA LEU A 181 -9.64 5.32 -10.87
C LEU A 181 -9.55 6.56 -11.78
N LYS A 182 -9.48 6.40 -13.11
CA LYS A 182 -9.16 7.50 -14.05
C LYS A 182 -10.11 8.69 -13.94
N ASP A 183 -11.42 8.45 -13.79
CA ASP A 183 -12.42 9.50 -13.70
C ASP A 183 -12.28 10.33 -12.42
N TYR A 184 -11.74 9.72 -11.36
CA TYR A 184 -11.46 10.39 -10.10
C TYR A 184 -10.20 11.27 -10.20
N TYR A 185 -9.18 10.83 -10.94
CA TYR A 185 -7.96 11.62 -11.17
C TYR A 185 -8.24 12.89 -12.00
N ILE A 186 -9.10 12.81 -13.01
CA ILE A 186 -9.45 13.98 -13.85
C ILE A 186 -10.64 14.80 -13.31
N GLY A 187 -11.21 14.41 -12.16
CA GLY A 187 -12.34 15.10 -11.54
C GLY A 187 -13.67 14.96 -12.29
N ALA A 188 -13.81 13.97 -13.16
CA ALA A 188 -15.03 13.65 -13.89
C ALA A 188 -16.00 12.73 -13.11
N ALA A 189 -15.51 12.07 -12.05
CA ALA A 189 -16.31 11.20 -11.20
C ALA A 189 -17.38 11.95 -10.39
N ARG A 190 -18.44 11.24 -9.99
CA ARG A 190 -19.49 11.77 -9.13
C ARG A 190 -18.92 12.18 -7.77
N ALA A 191 -19.34 13.34 -7.26
CA ALA A 191 -18.97 13.78 -5.92
C ALA A 191 -19.65 12.92 -4.85
N ALA A 192 -18.86 12.27 -4.00
CA ALA A 192 -19.34 11.64 -2.77
C ALA A 192 -19.70 12.69 -1.71
N SER A 193 -20.64 12.36 -0.82
CA SER A 193 -21.01 13.27 0.27
C SER A 193 -19.87 13.40 1.29
N LYS A 194 -19.80 14.55 1.97
CA LYS A 194 -18.80 14.75 3.05
C LYS A 194 -18.97 13.75 4.19
N ASP A 195 -20.20 13.31 4.44
CA ASP A 195 -20.52 12.37 5.50
C ASP A 195 -19.99 10.96 5.19
N GLU A 196 -20.18 10.46 3.97
CA GLU A 196 -19.58 9.19 3.53
C GLU A 196 -18.05 9.22 3.64
N LEU A 197 -17.41 10.30 3.15
CA LEU A 197 -15.96 10.45 3.24
C LEU A 197 -15.47 10.43 4.69
N ASN A 198 -16.23 11.01 5.61
CA ASN A 198 -15.89 11.04 7.03
C ASN A 198 -16.10 9.67 7.71
N ILE A 199 -17.15 8.93 7.34
CA ILE A 199 -17.40 7.57 7.86
C ILE A 199 -16.20 6.66 7.59
N VAL A 200 -15.71 6.64 6.34
CA VAL A 200 -14.56 5.80 5.97
C VAL A 200 -13.31 6.19 6.76
N VAL A 201 -13.02 7.49 6.84
CA VAL A 201 -11.83 7.99 7.53
C VAL A 201 -11.89 7.71 9.04
N GLU A 202 -13.04 7.90 9.70
CA GLU A 202 -13.17 7.61 11.12
C GLU A 202 -13.10 6.11 11.42
N ARG A 203 -13.66 5.27 10.54
CA ARG A 203 -13.55 3.81 10.66
C ARG A 203 -12.11 3.35 10.54
N LEU A 204 -11.37 3.82 9.53
CA LEU A 204 -9.95 3.51 9.37
C LEU A 204 -9.07 4.11 10.47
N LYS A 205 -9.44 5.24 11.08
CA LYS A 205 -8.76 5.75 12.28
C LYS A 205 -8.89 4.79 13.46
N ALA A 206 -10.06 4.21 13.66
CA ALA A 206 -10.31 3.26 14.75
C ALA A 206 -9.69 1.88 14.47
N GLU A 207 -9.79 1.42 13.23
CA GLU A 207 -9.50 0.04 12.83
C GLU A 207 -8.20 -0.14 12.04
N GLY A 208 -7.48 0.93 11.69
CA GLY A 208 -6.23 0.85 10.94
C GLY A 208 -6.39 0.44 9.47
N TRP A 209 -7.07 -0.66 9.19
CA TRP A 209 -7.44 -1.15 7.86
C TRP A 209 -8.79 -1.86 7.89
N VAL A 210 -9.49 -1.87 6.77
CA VAL A 210 -10.79 -2.53 6.58
C VAL A 210 -10.85 -3.04 5.14
N SER A 211 -11.49 -4.19 4.89
CA SER A 211 -11.67 -4.66 3.51
C SER A 211 -12.63 -3.74 2.73
N LEU A 212 -12.42 -3.66 1.43
CA LEU A 212 -13.28 -2.88 0.54
C LEU A 212 -14.74 -3.40 0.60
N PHE A 213 -14.91 -4.72 0.67
CA PHE A 213 -16.21 -5.36 0.87
C PHE A 213 -16.91 -4.86 2.15
N GLU A 214 -16.22 -4.83 3.29
CA GLU A 214 -16.82 -4.38 4.55
C GLU A 214 -17.17 -2.89 4.56
N LEU A 215 -16.45 -2.05 3.81
CA LEU A 215 -16.78 -0.63 3.68
C LEU A 215 -18.03 -0.42 2.81
N ILE A 216 -18.20 -1.21 1.76
CA ILE A 216 -19.31 -1.07 0.81
C ILE A 216 -20.58 -1.74 1.32
N HIS A 217 -20.47 -2.89 1.98
CA HIS A 217 -21.62 -3.76 2.25
C HIS A 217 -22.03 -3.87 3.73
N MET A 218 -21.17 -3.45 4.67
CA MET A 218 -21.46 -3.55 6.11
C MET A 218 -21.69 -2.17 6.75
N GLU A 219 -22.66 -2.10 7.66
CA GLU A 219 -23.07 -0.84 8.28
C GLU A 219 -21.99 -0.26 9.23
N PRO A 220 -21.70 1.06 9.16
CA PRO A 220 -22.26 2.04 8.22
C PRO A 220 -21.66 1.89 6.81
N ALA A 221 -22.52 1.55 5.84
CA ALA A 221 -22.11 1.30 4.46
C ALA A 221 -21.86 2.62 3.72
N VAL A 222 -20.89 2.62 2.81
CA VAL A 222 -20.54 3.78 1.97
C VAL A 222 -20.45 3.42 0.49
N SER A 223 -20.64 4.40 -0.39
CA SER A 223 -20.43 4.18 -1.82
C SER A 223 -18.97 3.87 -2.16
N ALA A 224 -18.76 3.04 -3.19
CA ALA A 224 -17.44 2.81 -3.76
C ALA A 224 -16.78 4.13 -4.23
N ASP A 225 -17.59 5.05 -4.77
CA ASP A 225 -17.14 6.39 -5.21
C ASP A 225 -16.48 7.17 -4.07
N ALA A 226 -17.02 7.11 -2.85
CA ALA A 226 -16.42 7.75 -1.68
C ALA A 226 -15.02 7.17 -1.38
N ILE A 227 -14.87 5.85 -1.47
CA ILE A 227 -13.62 5.15 -1.18
C ILE A 227 -12.57 5.47 -2.26
N TYR A 228 -12.94 5.33 -3.54
CA TYR A 228 -12.06 5.63 -4.67
C TYR A 228 -11.60 7.09 -4.67
N LYS A 229 -12.50 8.03 -4.35
CA LYS A 229 -12.13 9.43 -4.17
C LYS A 229 -11.12 9.63 -3.05
N LEU A 230 -11.28 8.95 -1.90
CA LEU A 230 -10.33 9.03 -0.79
C LEU A 230 -8.95 8.46 -1.15
N ILE A 231 -8.89 7.39 -1.96
CA ILE A 231 -7.64 6.80 -2.45
C ILE A 231 -6.91 7.81 -3.35
N VAL A 232 -7.61 8.37 -4.34
CA VAL A 232 -7.04 9.37 -5.26
C VAL A 232 -6.60 10.65 -4.52
N ASP A 233 -7.38 11.10 -3.54
CA ASP A 233 -7.02 12.24 -2.68
C ASP A 233 -5.90 11.92 -1.68
N LYS A 234 -5.42 10.67 -1.64
CA LYS A 234 -4.41 10.18 -0.70
C LYS A 234 -4.78 10.41 0.77
N ARG A 235 -6.09 10.43 1.05
CA ARG A 235 -6.64 10.54 2.42
C ARG A 235 -6.72 9.20 3.13
N VAL A 236 -6.69 8.12 2.35
CA VAL A 236 -6.51 6.73 2.77
C VAL A 236 -5.46 6.12 1.85
N TYR A 237 -4.97 4.93 2.19
CA TYR A 237 -3.95 4.24 1.43
C TYR A 237 -4.46 2.91 0.88
N PHE A 238 -4.19 2.65 -0.40
CA PHE A 238 -4.36 1.36 -1.04
C PHE A 238 -3.10 1.08 -1.89
N PRO A 239 -2.49 -0.11 -1.77
CA PRO A 239 -1.28 -0.45 -2.52
C PRO A 239 -1.62 -0.80 -3.97
N LEU A 240 -1.87 0.24 -4.79
CA LEU A 240 -2.33 0.12 -6.18
C LEU A 240 -1.50 -0.82 -7.05
N ALA A 241 -0.21 -1.01 -6.74
CA ALA A 241 0.69 -1.86 -7.50
C ALA A 241 0.70 -3.34 -7.06
N ASN A 242 0.08 -3.68 -5.92
CA ASN A 242 0.22 -4.98 -5.27
C ASN A 242 -1.12 -5.68 -5.01
N GLU A 243 -2.21 -4.93 -4.87
CA GLU A 243 -3.55 -5.47 -4.63
C GLU A 243 -4.52 -4.95 -5.71
N ARG A 244 -5.54 -5.74 -6.09
CA ARG A 244 -6.55 -5.36 -7.09
C ARG A 244 -7.81 -4.82 -6.40
N LEU A 245 -8.25 -3.61 -6.76
CA LEU A 245 -9.50 -3.03 -6.24
C LEU A 245 -10.75 -3.81 -6.66
N THR A 246 -10.68 -4.52 -7.79
CA THR A 246 -11.79 -5.33 -8.30
C THR A 246 -12.08 -6.56 -7.43
N ASP A 247 -11.09 -7.04 -6.67
CA ASP A 247 -11.26 -8.12 -5.70
C ASP A 247 -11.65 -7.56 -4.33
N GLN A 248 -12.91 -7.14 -4.19
CA GLN A 248 -13.38 -6.41 -3.00
C GLN A 248 -13.20 -7.17 -1.68
N GLU A 249 -13.19 -8.50 -1.71
CA GLU A 249 -13.06 -9.32 -0.50
C GLU A 249 -11.64 -9.28 0.06
N THR A 250 -10.63 -9.29 -0.81
CA THR A 250 -9.22 -9.30 -0.41
C THR A 250 -8.59 -7.91 -0.38
N ALA A 251 -9.13 -6.98 -1.18
CA ALA A 251 -8.68 -5.60 -1.27
C ALA A 251 -8.87 -4.89 0.08
N ARG A 252 -7.77 -4.46 0.69
CA ARG A 252 -7.80 -3.75 1.97
C ARG A 252 -7.51 -2.28 1.79
N ILE A 253 -8.37 -1.46 2.39
CA ILE A 253 -8.13 -0.03 2.51
C ILE A 253 -7.44 0.20 3.85
N TYR A 254 -6.31 0.90 3.82
CA TYR A 254 -5.53 1.24 5.00
C TYR A 254 -5.71 2.71 5.32
N ARG A 255 -5.62 3.06 6.60
CA ARG A 255 -5.62 4.45 7.06
C ARG A 255 -4.51 5.26 6.40
N ASP A 256 -3.32 4.68 6.32
CA ASP A 256 -2.10 5.32 5.82
C ASP A 256 -1.07 4.26 5.36
N GLU A 257 -0.06 4.71 4.63
CA GLU A 257 1.03 3.85 4.13
C GLU A 257 1.83 3.17 5.26
N LEU A 258 1.96 3.81 6.43
CA LEU A 258 2.68 3.23 7.56
C LEU A 258 1.95 2.01 8.11
N THR A 259 0.63 2.07 8.12
CA THR A 259 -0.25 0.99 8.54
C THR A 259 -0.18 -0.17 7.55
N TYR A 260 -0.18 0.12 6.25
CA TYR A 260 0.08 -0.89 5.22
C TYR A 260 1.45 -1.58 5.41
N ARG A 261 2.55 -0.81 5.52
CA ARG A 261 3.90 -1.39 5.72
C ARG A 261 4.00 -2.25 6.98
N ALA A 262 3.32 -1.82 8.04
CA ALA A 262 3.25 -2.57 9.29
C ALA A 262 2.49 -3.89 9.10
N PHE A 263 1.36 -3.85 8.38
CA PHE A 263 0.57 -5.04 8.04
C PHE A 263 1.31 -5.97 7.09
N GLU A 264 1.99 -5.46 6.07
CA GLU A 264 2.82 -6.26 5.15
C GLU A 264 3.92 -7.00 5.94
N THR A 265 4.59 -6.32 6.87
CA THR A 265 5.56 -6.96 7.77
C THR A 265 4.93 -8.08 8.59
N TYR A 266 3.67 -7.91 9.01
CA TYR A 266 2.90 -8.93 9.73
C TYR A 266 2.62 -10.14 8.83
N VAL A 267 2.16 -9.92 7.60
CA VAL A 267 1.82 -10.99 6.64
C VAL A 267 3.07 -11.73 6.16
N SER A 268 4.12 -11.03 5.73
CA SER A 268 5.34 -11.66 5.18
C SER A 268 6.12 -12.48 6.22
N ARG A 269 5.91 -12.24 7.52
CA ARG A 269 6.62 -12.91 8.62
C ARG A 269 5.77 -13.89 9.41
N ARG A 270 4.44 -13.88 9.23
CA ARG A 270 3.68 -15.13 9.30
C ARG A 270 4.21 -15.98 8.15
N GLY A 271 5.24 -16.79 8.40
CA GLY A 271 5.56 -17.88 7.49
C GLY A 271 4.29 -18.65 7.13
N PRO A 272 4.26 -19.41 6.02
CA PRO A 272 3.12 -20.28 5.71
C PRO A 272 2.71 -20.97 7.00
N SER A 273 1.47 -20.75 7.45
CA SER A 273 1.06 -21.21 8.77
C SER A 273 1.36 -22.70 8.81
N GLN A 274 2.31 -23.10 9.66
CA GLN A 274 2.53 -24.52 9.93
C GLN A 274 1.15 -25.07 10.25
N PHE A 275 0.83 -26.19 9.61
CA PHE A 275 -0.46 -26.83 9.74
C PHE A 275 -0.91 -26.78 11.20
N PRO A 276 -2.19 -26.47 11.47
CA PRO A 276 -2.71 -26.71 12.80
C PRO A 276 -2.34 -28.14 13.22
N ALA A 277 -2.18 -28.38 14.52
CA ALA A 277 -1.77 -29.68 15.07
C ALA A 277 -2.59 -30.87 14.54
N ASP A 278 -3.76 -30.60 13.94
CA ASP A 278 -4.49 -31.50 13.08
C ASP A 278 -4.69 -30.92 11.64
N PRO A 279 -3.87 -31.33 10.65
CA PRO A 279 -4.02 -30.94 9.24
C PRO A 279 -5.39 -31.28 8.64
N SER A 280 -6.07 -32.26 9.24
CA SER A 280 -7.31 -32.81 8.73
C SER A 280 -8.49 -31.86 8.92
N LEU A 281 -8.43 -30.88 9.85
CA LEU A 281 -9.50 -29.90 10.03
C LEU A 281 -9.42 -28.69 9.08
N ALA A 282 -8.31 -28.52 8.36
CA ALA A 282 -8.00 -27.28 7.64
C ALA A 282 -8.06 -27.41 6.10
N LEU A 283 -8.33 -28.62 5.57
CA LEU A 283 -8.34 -28.95 4.15
C LEU A 283 -9.74 -29.44 3.70
N GLU A 284 -10.78 -28.71 4.08
CA GLU A 284 -12.14 -28.95 3.60
C GLU A 284 -12.32 -28.45 2.15
N PRO A 285 -13.27 -29.02 1.37
CA PRO A 285 -13.65 -28.45 0.08
C PRO A 285 -13.92 -26.95 0.18
N GLY A 286 -13.31 -26.18 -0.71
CA GLY A 286 -13.31 -24.72 -0.72
C GLY A 286 -12.05 -24.08 -0.11
N ALA A 287 -11.25 -24.80 0.68
CA ALA A 287 -10.02 -24.27 1.26
C ALA A 287 -8.99 -23.91 0.18
N LYS A 288 -8.29 -22.78 0.35
CA LYS A 288 -7.22 -22.34 -0.56
C LYS A 288 -5.86 -22.77 -0.02
N VAL A 289 -4.99 -23.28 -0.89
CA VAL A 289 -3.64 -23.71 -0.55
C VAL A 289 -2.65 -23.18 -1.58
N ILE A 290 -1.41 -22.93 -1.16
CA ILE A 290 -0.31 -22.63 -2.08
C ILE A 290 0.59 -23.86 -2.12
N TRP A 291 0.74 -24.45 -3.31
CA TRP A 291 1.64 -25.57 -3.55
C TRP A 291 2.71 -25.15 -4.55
N ASP A 292 3.98 -25.15 -4.12
CA ASP A 292 5.14 -24.68 -4.88
C ASP A 292 4.96 -23.26 -5.48
N GLY A 293 4.30 -22.38 -4.71
CA GLY A 293 4.04 -21.00 -5.11
C GLY A 293 2.85 -20.83 -6.06
N VAL A 294 2.18 -21.91 -6.47
CA VAL A 294 0.97 -21.86 -7.29
C VAL A 294 -0.27 -21.91 -6.38
N PRO A 295 -1.28 -21.05 -6.58
CA PRO A 295 -2.50 -21.07 -5.79
C PRO A 295 -3.48 -22.15 -6.27
N TRP A 296 -3.94 -22.98 -5.34
CA TRP A 296 -4.90 -24.06 -5.57
C TRP A 296 -6.08 -23.95 -4.60
N GLN A 297 -7.19 -24.57 -4.95
CA GLN A 297 -8.38 -24.73 -4.11
C GLN A 297 -8.69 -26.22 -3.95
N VAL A 298 -9.03 -26.65 -2.73
CA VAL A 298 -9.53 -28.00 -2.46
C VAL A 298 -10.92 -28.13 -3.06
N VAL A 299 -11.11 -29.09 -3.98
CA VAL A 299 -12.40 -29.35 -4.62
C VAL A 299 -13.10 -30.52 -3.96
N ASN A 300 -12.34 -31.54 -3.57
CA ASN A 300 -12.89 -32.72 -2.94
C ASN A 300 -11.92 -33.29 -1.90
N ARG A 301 -12.49 -33.88 -0.86
CA ARG A 301 -11.78 -34.65 0.15
C ARG A 301 -12.44 -36.01 0.26
N SER A 302 -11.65 -37.05 0.05
CA SER A 302 -12.08 -38.44 0.14
C SER A 302 -11.32 -39.17 1.25
N THR A 303 -11.66 -40.44 1.48
CA THR A 303 -10.94 -41.33 2.39
C THR A 303 -9.56 -41.75 1.88
N ILE A 304 -9.25 -41.51 0.61
CA ILE A 304 -7.99 -41.91 -0.03
C ILE A 304 -7.04 -40.72 -0.28
N GLY A 305 -7.56 -39.49 -0.19
CA GLY A 305 -6.79 -38.28 -0.50
C GLY A 305 -7.64 -37.04 -0.80
N LEU A 306 -6.99 -36.03 -1.35
CA LEU A 306 -7.55 -34.72 -1.71
C LEU A 306 -7.46 -34.47 -3.21
N THR A 307 -8.50 -33.88 -3.79
CA THR A 307 -8.47 -33.32 -5.14
C THR A 307 -8.40 -31.80 -5.04
N ILE A 308 -7.43 -31.20 -5.72
CA ILE A 308 -7.21 -29.75 -5.75
C ILE A 308 -7.27 -29.21 -7.19
N GLN A 309 -7.72 -27.97 -7.35
CA GLN A 309 -7.83 -27.26 -8.63
C GLN A 309 -7.01 -25.97 -8.60
N CYS A 310 -6.26 -25.69 -9.67
CA CYS A 310 -5.53 -24.44 -9.81
C CYS A 310 -6.49 -23.25 -9.97
N ILE A 311 -6.28 -22.17 -9.21
CA ILE A 311 -7.16 -20.99 -9.22
C ILE A 311 -6.93 -20.13 -10.47
N GLU A 312 -5.71 -20.13 -11.02
CA GLU A 312 -5.35 -19.39 -12.24
C GLU A 312 -4.52 -20.29 -13.18
N PRO A 313 -5.15 -21.17 -13.97
CA PRO A 313 -4.43 -21.99 -14.93
C PRO A 313 -3.86 -21.12 -16.06
N ARG A 314 -2.62 -21.39 -16.49
CA ARG A 314 -1.99 -20.74 -17.65
C ARG A 314 -2.64 -21.12 -18.99
N SER A 315 -3.56 -22.08 -18.98
CA SER A 315 -4.36 -22.55 -20.13
C SER A 315 -5.86 -22.43 -19.83
N ALA A 316 -6.69 -22.51 -20.87
CA ALA A 316 -8.15 -22.45 -20.73
C ALA A 316 -8.77 -23.70 -20.05
N GLU A 317 -7.99 -24.74 -19.77
CA GLU A 317 -8.45 -25.97 -19.13
C GLU A 317 -8.18 -25.94 -17.62
N ALA A 318 -9.16 -26.39 -16.84
CA ALA A 318 -9.02 -26.52 -15.39
C ALA A 318 -7.93 -27.56 -15.06
N MET A 319 -6.83 -27.11 -14.45
CA MET A 319 -5.77 -28.00 -13.98
C MET A 319 -6.16 -28.60 -12.62
N LEU A 320 -6.38 -29.91 -12.59
CA LEU A 320 -6.71 -30.70 -11.41
C LEU A 320 -5.52 -31.58 -10.98
N ALA A 321 -5.37 -31.80 -9.68
CA ALA A 321 -4.40 -32.73 -9.13
C ALA A 321 -4.99 -33.54 -7.97
N ASP A 322 -4.74 -34.85 -7.96
CA ASP A 322 -5.13 -35.75 -6.88
C ASP A 322 -3.90 -36.08 -6.01
N LEU A 323 -4.04 -35.86 -4.71
CA LEU A 323 -3.00 -36.06 -3.70
C LEU A 323 -3.45 -37.14 -2.71
N THR A 324 -2.74 -38.27 -2.67
CA THR A 324 -2.92 -39.26 -1.60
C THR A 324 -2.46 -38.71 -0.25
N HIS A 325 -2.94 -39.29 0.86
CA HIS A 325 -2.49 -38.89 2.21
C HIS A 325 -0.96 -38.93 2.37
N LYS A 326 -0.31 -39.97 1.82
CA LYS A 326 1.16 -40.10 1.87
C LYS A 326 1.88 -39.00 1.09
N GLN A 327 1.35 -38.58 -0.06
CA GLN A 327 1.91 -37.48 -0.84
C GLN A 327 1.67 -36.14 -0.15
N LEU A 328 0.47 -35.94 0.40
CA LEU A 328 0.16 -34.76 1.20
C LEU A 328 1.15 -34.62 2.36
N ASP A 329 1.31 -35.66 3.18
CA ASP A 329 2.23 -35.64 4.32
C ASP A 329 3.66 -35.33 3.89
N SER A 330 4.12 -35.92 2.78
CA SER A 330 5.46 -35.67 2.24
C SER A 330 5.66 -34.23 1.76
N ILE A 331 4.68 -33.66 1.04
CA ILE A 331 4.75 -32.29 0.51
C ILE A 331 4.65 -31.27 1.66
N VAL A 332 3.84 -31.57 2.67
CA VAL A 332 3.69 -30.78 3.90
C VAL A 332 4.97 -30.79 4.73
N GLN A 333 5.55 -31.96 4.98
CA GLN A 333 6.83 -32.09 5.69
C GLN A 333 7.97 -31.39 4.94
N ALA A 334 7.93 -31.40 3.61
CA ALA A 334 8.88 -30.67 2.77
C ALA A 334 8.63 -29.15 2.73
N GLY A 335 7.55 -28.64 3.37
CA GLY A 335 7.20 -27.21 3.38
C GLY A 335 6.75 -26.66 2.02
N ARG A 336 6.41 -27.53 1.07
CA ARG A 336 6.05 -27.17 -0.30
C ARG A 336 4.58 -26.81 -0.46
N LEU A 337 3.73 -27.22 0.48
CA LEU A 337 2.30 -26.91 0.51
C LEU A 337 1.95 -26.16 1.79
N SER A 338 1.22 -25.07 1.64
CA SER A 338 0.80 -24.20 2.74
C SER A 338 -0.67 -23.82 2.62
N ILE A 339 -1.37 -23.75 3.75
CA ILE A 339 -2.80 -23.39 3.77
C ILE A 339 -2.93 -21.88 3.80
N VAL A 340 -3.73 -21.33 2.89
CA VAL A 340 -4.21 -19.96 2.97
C VAL A 340 -5.42 -20.00 3.91
N LYS A 341 -5.23 -19.64 5.18
CA LYS A 341 -6.37 -19.48 6.10
C LYS A 341 -7.36 -18.51 5.44
N SER A 342 -8.63 -18.90 5.35
CA SER A 342 -9.68 -17.94 5.04
C SER A 342 -9.63 -16.86 6.12
N GLU A 343 -9.55 -15.61 5.70
CA GLU A 343 -9.46 -14.45 6.59
C GLU A 343 -10.77 -14.24 7.38
N HIS A 344 -11.76 -15.11 7.18
CA HIS A 344 -13.05 -15.10 7.85
C HIS A 344 -13.02 -15.72 9.26
N SER A 345 -11.89 -16.29 9.71
CA SER A 345 -11.71 -16.48 11.14
C SER A 345 -11.41 -15.13 11.79
N ARG A 346 -12.45 -14.49 12.32
CA ARG A 346 -12.39 -13.31 13.22
C ARG A 346 -11.64 -13.58 14.54
N GLU A 347 -10.72 -14.54 14.56
CA GLU A 347 -9.81 -14.72 15.68
C GLU A 347 -8.75 -13.64 15.59
N SER A 348 -9.05 -12.53 16.27
CA SER A 348 -8.09 -11.47 16.60
C SER A 348 -6.90 -12.09 17.31
N ASP A 349 -5.87 -12.42 16.55
CA ASP A 349 -4.52 -12.57 17.08
C ASP A 349 -4.22 -11.28 17.87
N VAL A 350 -3.97 -11.39 19.18
CA VAL A 350 -3.69 -10.24 20.06
C VAL A 350 -2.59 -9.35 19.46
N GLY A 351 -1.68 -9.93 18.68
CA GLY A 351 -0.68 -9.19 17.94
C GLY A 351 -1.24 -8.29 16.83
N GLN A 352 -2.23 -8.79 16.07
CA GLN A 352 -2.90 -8.04 15.01
C GLN A 352 -3.65 -6.84 15.59
N GLU A 353 -4.39 -7.01 16.69
CA GLU A 353 -5.11 -5.90 17.34
C GLU A 353 -4.15 -4.82 17.86
N ARG A 354 -2.99 -5.23 18.41
CA ARG A 354 -1.97 -4.27 18.84
C ARG A 354 -1.38 -3.45 17.69
N LEU A 355 -1.25 -4.06 16.52
CA LEU A 355 -0.81 -3.37 15.31
C LEU A 355 -1.91 -2.42 14.79
N ARG A 356 -3.15 -2.91 14.81
CA ARG A 356 -4.36 -2.21 14.38
C ARG A 356 -4.58 -0.90 15.13
N CYS A 357 -4.46 -0.95 16.45
CA CYS A 357 -4.64 0.20 17.32
C CYS A 357 -3.39 1.07 17.49
N ALA A 358 -2.25 0.72 16.89
CA ALA A 358 -1.03 1.52 17.02
C ALA A 358 -1.17 2.87 16.29
N SER A 359 -0.69 3.93 16.94
CA SER A 359 -0.69 5.26 16.33
C SER A 359 0.32 5.32 15.17
N PRO A 360 0.13 6.20 14.16
CA PRO A 360 1.09 6.35 13.07
C PRO A 360 2.52 6.63 13.56
N THR A 361 2.67 7.42 14.63
CA THR A 361 3.98 7.71 15.25
C THR A 361 4.60 6.46 15.87
N ASP A 362 3.80 5.62 16.54
CA ASP A 362 4.28 4.38 17.15
C ASP A 362 4.71 3.35 16.09
N LEU A 363 3.91 3.23 15.02
CA LEU A 363 4.23 2.38 13.86
C LEU A 363 5.52 2.85 13.18
N GLN A 364 5.67 4.16 12.95
CA GLN A 364 6.88 4.72 12.37
C GLN A 364 8.12 4.42 13.22
N VAL A 365 8.03 4.57 14.55
CA VAL A 365 9.13 4.24 15.46
C VAL A 365 9.46 2.74 15.42
N ALA A 366 8.45 1.87 15.35
CA ALA A 366 8.66 0.43 15.23
C ALA A 366 9.34 0.05 13.91
N LEU A 367 8.88 0.61 12.79
CA LEU A 367 9.49 0.43 11.47
C LEU A 367 10.93 0.96 11.43
N PHE A 368 11.20 2.13 12.01
CA PHE A 368 12.58 2.64 12.11
C PHE A 368 13.50 1.73 12.91
N LYS A 369 13.02 1.12 13.99
CA LYS A 369 13.81 0.13 14.74
C LYS A 369 14.05 -1.11 13.89
N LEU A 370 13.05 -1.58 13.15
CA LEU A 370 13.16 -2.75 12.27
C LEU A 370 14.23 -2.52 11.19
N GLU A 371 14.18 -1.39 10.49
CA GLU A 371 15.19 -1.02 9.49
C GLU A 371 16.62 -1.03 10.05
N VAL A 372 16.80 -0.57 11.29
CA VAL A 372 18.10 -0.60 11.98
C VAL A 372 18.54 -2.02 12.32
N LEU A 373 17.61 -2.89 12.73
CA LEU A 373 17.90 -4.31 13.01
C LEU A 373 18.24 -5.09 11.75
N GLU A 374 17.62 -4.75 10.62
CA GLU A 374 17.85 -5.38 9.32
C GLU A 374 19.08 -4.83 8.59
N GLY A 375 19.74 -3.79 9.13
CA GLY A 375 20.88 -3.15 8.49
C GLY A 375 20.52 -2.30 7.26
N ARG A 376 19.24 -1.96 7.08
CA ARG A 376 18.70 -1.20 5.93
C ARG A 376 18.21 0.20 6.31
N SER A 377 18.71 0.75 7.40
CA SER A 377 18.31 2.10 7.88
C SER A 377 18.65 3.19 6.86
N THR A 378 17.65 3.96 6.47
CA THR A 378 17.78 5.12 5.58
C THR A 378 18.43 6.32 6.28
N GLU A 379 18.90 7.32 5.52
CA GLU A 379 19.49 8.54 6.08
C GLU A 379 18.51 9.34 6.94
N GLY A 380 17.21 9.30 6.60
CA GLY A 380 16.15 9.95 7.35
C GLY A 380 15.74 9.24 8.65
N ASN A 381 16.32 8.07 8.96
CA ASN A 381 15.98 7.32 10.16
C ASN A 381 16.76 7.86 11.39
N PRO A 382 16.10 8.50 12.36
CA PRO A 382 16.77 9.11 13.53
C PRO A 382 17.34 8.08 14.51
N LEU A 383 17.10 6.79 14.28
CA LEU A 383 17.57 5.68 15.12
C LEU A 383 18.80 4.97 14.53
N ARG A 384 19.27 5.33 13.33
CA ARG A 384 20.40 4.72 12.61
C ARG A 384 21.67 4.60 13.46
N CYS A 385 22.05 5.68 14.15
CA CYS A 385 23.28 5.78 14.94
C CYS A 385 23.13 5.37 16.41
N ARG A 386 22.08 4.61 16.76
CA ARG A 386 21.86 4.20 18.16
C ARG A 386 22.89 3.17 18.64
N LYS A 387 23.26 3.28 19.93
CA LYS A 387 24.27 2.42 20.57
C LYS A 387 23.91 0.94 20.48
N LEU A 388 24.93 0.07 20.40
CA LEU A 388 24.78 -1.39 20.29
C LEU A 388 23.86 -1.98 21.37
N ARG A 389 23.90 -1.46 22.61
CA ARG A 389 23.01 -1.87 23.70
C ARG A 389 21.52 -1.71 23.35
N ALA A 390 21.15 -0.60 22.70
CA ALA A 390 19.77 -0.37 22.28
C ALA A 390 19.35 -1.34 21.17
N LYS A 391 20.23 -1.58 20.19
CA LYS A 391 20.00 -2.57 19.12
C LYS A 391 19.80 -3.99 19.69
N LYS A 392 20.64 -4.41 20.65
CA LYS A 392 20.49 -5.70 21.35
C LYS A 392 19.16 -5.80 22.11
N TYR A 393 18.75 -4.73 22.78
CA TYR A 393 17.45 -4.69 23.46
C TYR A 393 16.27 -4.81 22.49
N TRP A 394 16.30 -4.09 21.37
CA TRP A 394 15.26 -4.19 20.34
C TRP A 394 15.22 -5.56 19.69
N LEU A 395 16.38 -6.15 19.37
CA LEU A 395 16.44 -7.50 18.83
C LEU A 395 15.84 -8.53 19.79
N ARG A 396 16.11 -8.38 21.09
CA ARG A 396 15.49 -9.23 22.12
C ARG A 396 13.98 -9.05 22.15
N ALA A 397 13.49 -7.81 22.23
CA ALA A 397 12.06 -7.52 22.25
C ALA A 397 11.35 -8.01 20.99
N PHE A 398 12.01 -7.91 19.83
CA PHE A 398 11.54 -8.45 18.56
C PHE A 398 11.35 -9.96 18.64
N LYS A 399 12.38 -10.70 19.06
CA LYS A 399 12.32 -12.17 19.19
C LYS A 399 11.28 -12.62 20.21
N GLU A 400 11.16 -11.92 21.34
CA GLU A 400 10.15 -12.21 22.36
C GLU A 400 8.73 -12.03 21.80
N ALA A 401 8.49 -10.98 21.00
CA ALA A 401 7.20 -10.75 20.35
C ALA A 401 6.92 -11.72 19.21
N GLU A 402 7.94 -12.16 18.48
CA GLU A 402 7.82 -13.19 17.44
C GLU A 402 7.38 -14.53 18.05
N VAL A 403 7.92 -14.91 19.21
CA VAL A 403 7.47 -16.09 19.95
C VAL A 403 6.06 -15.90 20.52
N ALA A 404 5.75 -14.73 21.10
CA ALA A 404 4.48 -14.50 21.78
C ALA A 404 3.29 -14.26 20.85
N TYR A 405 3.52 -13.68 19.67
CA TYR A 405 2.46 -13.20 18.78
C TYR A 405 2.66 -13.64 17.32
N GLY A 406 3.71 -14.39 16.99
CA GLY A 406 4.07 -14.72 15.60
C GLY A 406 4.66 -13.56 14.79
N ILE A 407 4.66 -12.32 15.33
CA ILE A 407 5.15 -11.12 14.64
C ILE A 407 6.07 -10.30 15.57
N GLY A 408 7.35 -10.24 15.22
CA GLY A 408 8.35 -9.50 16.01
C GLY A 408 8.17 -7.98 16.02
N LEU A 409 7.53 -7.39 15.00
CA LEU A 409 7.32 -5.94 14.90
C LEU A 409 6.55 -5.37 16.10
N ILE A 410 5.65 -6.16 16.70
CA ILE A 410 4.87 -5.77 17.89
C ILE A 410 5.80 -5.47 19.08
N GLY A 411 6.91 -6.20 19.20
CA GLY A 411 7.92 -5.98 20.24
C GLY A 411 8.67 -4.65 20.08
N LEU A 412 8.67 -4.09 18.87
CA LEU A 412 9.31 -2.82 18.55
C LEU A 412 8.39 -1.61 18.76
N LEU A 413 7.09 -1.81 18.95
CA LEU A 413 6.18 -0.74 19.33
C LEU A 413 6.64 -0.07 20.63
N PRO A 414 6.54 1.26 20.75
CA PRO A 414 6.76 1.94 22.01
C PRO A 414 5.91 1.32 23.11
N GLN A 415 6.55 0.93 24.20
CA GLN A 415 5.84 0.47 25.39
C GLN A 415 5.17 1.69 26.02
N PRO A 416 3.89 1.61 26.43
CA PRO A 416 3.23 2.72 27.08
C PRO A 416 4.01 3.13 28.34
N LYS A 417 4.41 4.40 28.41
CA LYS A 417 5.10 4.97 29.57
C LYS A 417 4.06 5.40 30.62
N GLY A 418 3.95 4.67 31.73
CA GLY A 418 3.06 5.01 32.85
C GLY A 418 2.47 3.79 33.57
N ASN A 419 1.88 4.00 34.75
CA ASN A 419 1.34 2.96 35.64
C ASN A 419 0.44 1.96 34.90
N ARG A 420 0.84 0.68 34.91
CA ARG A 420 0.17 -0.47 34.27
C ARG A 420 -1.09 -0.96 34.99
N LYS A 421 -1.42 -0.39 36.15
CA LYS A 421 -2.62 -0.72 36.90
C LYS A 421 -3.47 0.55 37.03
N PRO A 422 -4.78 0.50 36.75
CA PRO A 422 -5.68 1.59 37.08
C PRO A 422 -5.44 1.99 38.55
N LYS A 423 -5.13 3.26 38.79
CA LYS A 423 -4.94 3.81 40.15
C LYS A 423 -6.24 3.82 40.98
N VAL A 424 -7.32 3.32 40.39
CA VAL A 424 -8.72 3.51 40.76
C VAL A 424 -9.47 2.23 40.39
N SER A 425 -10.29 1.67 41.29
CA SER A 425 -11.05 0.44 41.05
C SER A 425 -12.12 0.62 39.96
N CYS A 426 -12.58 -0.48 39.37
CA CYS A 426 -13.66 -0.45 38.36
C CYS A 426 -14.97 0.11 38.94
N GLU A 427 -15.30 -0.24 40.18
CA GLU A 427 -16.46 0.28 40.91
C GLU A 427 -16.42 1.81 41.03
N THR A 428 -15.24 2.36 41.32
CA THR A 428 -15.05 3.81 41.41
C THR A 428 -15.22 4.50 40.06
N LEU A 429 -14.85 3.82 38.96
CA LEU A 429 -15.02 4.33 37.60
C LEU A 429 -16.47 4.27 37.15
N ASP A 430 -17.20 3.23 37.53
CA ASP A 430 -18.62 3.09 37.20
C ASP A 430 -19.47 4.08 38.00
N LEU A 431 -19.14 4.32 39.28
CA LEU A 431 -19.73 5.40 40.07
C LEU A 431 -19.47 6.78 39.45
N ALA A 432 -18.26 7.01 38.91
CA ALA A 432 -17.93 8.27 38.24
C ALA A 432 -18.71 8.45 36.94
N ARG A 433 -18.86 7.38 36.14
CA ARG A 433 -19.67 7.38 34.92
C ARG A 433 -21.13 7.64 35.23
N GLU A 434 -21.69 6.97 36.22
CA GLU A 434 -23.10 7.15 36.60
C GLU A 434 -23.36 8.57 37.11
N THR A 435 -22.44 9.13 37.89
CA THR A 435 -22.58 10.53 38.35
C THR A 435 -22.52 11.52 37.19
N ILE A 436 -21.66 11.30 36.19
CA ILE A 436 -21.59 12.16 34.99
C ILE A 436 -22.89 12.04 34.18
N ARG A 437 -23.38 10.81 33.96
CA ARG A 437 -24.61 10.55 33.21
C ARG A 437 -25.83 11.21 33.86
N THR A 438 -25.95 11.11 35.18
CA THR A 438 -27.13 11.57 35.94
C THR A 438 -27.10 13.05 36.27
N ASP A 439 -25.93 13.63 36.55
CA ASP A 439 -25.83 15.03 36.98
C ASP A 439 -25.39 15.99 35.87
N TRP A 440 -24.59 15.54 34.90
CA TRP A 440 -23.94 16.42 33.91
C TRP A 440 -24.48 16.25 32.49
N GLU A 441 -24.84 15.03 32.08
CA GLU A 441 -25.41 14.74 30.76
C GLU A 441 -26.94 14.90 30.73
N THR A 442 -27.54 15.42 31.79
CA THR A 442 -28.95 15.81 31.83
C THR A 442 -29.15 17.27 31.43
N ILE A 443 -30.32 17.60 30.91
CA ILE A 443 -30.71 18.97 30.48
C ILE A 443 -30.51 19.99 31.62
N LYS A 444 -30.67 19.57 32.88
CA LYS A 444 -30.50 20.39 34.08
C LYS A 444 -29.03 20.71 34.42
N ARG A 445 -28.08 19.93 33.89
CA ARG A 445 -26.62 20.14 33.94
C ARG A 445 -26.13 20.75 35.26
N LYS A 446 -26.18 19.95 36.33
CA LYS A 446 -25.84 20.41 37.69
C LYS A 446 -24.41 20.98 37.73
N GLN A 447 -24.18 21.93 38.64
CA GLN A 447 -22.86 22.55 38.77
C GLN A 447 -21.80 21.52 39.17
N ARG A 448 -20.59 21.66 38.61
CA ARG A 448 -19.47 20.71 38.77
C ARG A 448 -19.16 20.37 40.24
N LYS A 449 -19.24 21.36 41.14
CA LYS A 449 -19.02 21.15 42.58
C LYS A 449 -20.10 20.27 43.22
N ALA A 450 -21.35 20.37 42.77
CA ALA A 450 -22.46 19.58 43.31
C ALA A 450 -22.38 18.12 42.87
N SER A 451 -22.07 17.86 41.60
CA SER A 451 -21.86 16.50 41.08
C SER A 451 -20.66 15.81 41.73
N TRP A 452 -19.59 16.57 41.97
CA TRP A 452 -18.42 16.08 42.72
C TRP A 452 -18.76 15.77 44.18
N GLY A 453 -19.50 16.66 44.86
CA GLY A 453 -19.93 16.42 46.23
C GLY A 453 -20.76 15.14 46.35
N ARG A 454 -21.66 14.89 45.40
CA ARG A 454 -22.45 13.65 45.34
C ARG A 454 -21.57 12.42 45.11
N TYR A 455 -20.63 12.51 44.18
CA TYR A 455 -19.66 11.44 43.94
C TYR A 455 -18.82 11.13 45.20
N CYS A 456 -18.33 12.15 45.91
CA CYS A 456 -17.57 11.98 47.15
C CYS A 456 -18.39 11.39 48.30
N LEU A 457 -19.69 11.71 48.38
CA LEU A 457 -20.58 11.14 49.40
C LEU A 457 -20.91 9.66 49.13
N ALA A 458 -20.87 9.25 47.86
CA ALA A 458 -21.15 7.88 47.44
C ALA A 458 -19.88 7.00 47.32
N ALA A 459 -18.70 7.62 47.40
CA ALA A 459 -17.41 6.94 47.29
C ALA A 459 -16.75 6.80 48.67
N ASP A 460 -16.10 5.66 48.92
CA ASP A 460 -15.46 5.38 50.21
C ASP A 460 -14.28 6.33 50.50
N GLU A 461 -13.88 6.50 51.76
CA GLU A 461 -12.98 7.57 52.24
C GLU A 461 -11.62 7.66 51.49
N ASP A 462 -11.08 6.52 51.05
CA ASP A 462 -9.81 6.41 50.31
C ASP A 462 -9.93 6.93 48.84
N THR A 463 -11.16 6.99 48.33
CA THR A 463 -11.52 7.41 46.97
C THR A 463 -11.61 8.93 46.82
N SER A 464 -11.95 9.62 47.91
CA SER A 464 -12.26 11.06 47.94
C SER A 464 -11.03 11.98 47.84
N ARG A 465 -9.80 11.46 48.04
CA ARG A 465 -8.56 12.28 48.07
C ARG A 465 -8.00 12.70 46.70
N ARG A 466 -8.59 12.32 45.55
CA ARG A 466 -7.96 12.54 44.23
C ARG A 466 -8.76 13.48 43.30
N PHE A 467 -8.93 14.72 43.73
CA PHE A 467 -9.55 15.83 42.97
C PHE A 467 -8.94 16.08 41.57
N ARG A 468 -7.64 15.79 41.37
CA ARG A 468 -6.92 16.15 40.14
C ARG A 468 -7.20 15.23 38.93
N ASP A 469 -7.55 13.98 39.15
CA ASP A 469 -7.73 12.99 38.07
C ASP A 469 -9.17 12.99 37.52
N TRP A 470 -10.17 13.31 38.36
CA TRP A 470 -11.56 13.47 37.95
C TRP A 470 -11.76 14.71 37.05
N VAL A 471 -11.13 15.84 37.41
CA VAL A 471 -11.21 17.11 36.64
C VAL A 471 -10.55 17.00 35.26
N LYS A 472 -9.50 16.19 35.11
CA LYS A 472 -8.86 15.91 33.81
C LYS A 472 -9.75 15.07 32.90
N ARG A 473 -10.48 14.09 33.46
CA ARG A 473 -11.42 13.26 32.68
C ARG A 473 -12.66 14.04 32.24
N LEU A 474 -13.17 14.95 33.07
CA LEU A 474 -14.23 15.88 32.65
C LEU A 474 -13.78 16.85 31.55
N HIS A 475 -12.50 17.25 31.51
CA HIS A 475 -11.97 18.07 30.41
C HIS A 475 -11.84 17.28 29.10
N MET A 476 -11.43 16.01 29.14
CA MET A 476 -11.39 15.15 27.94
C MET A 476 -12.78 14.89 27.35
N ILE A 477 -13.80 14.74 28.19
CA ILE A 477 -15.20 14.59 27.73
C ILE A 477 -15.69 15.90 27.10
N LYS A 478 -15.34 17.07 27.69
CA LYS A 478 -15.60 18.38 27.08
C LYS A 478 -14.98 18.51 25.68
N SER A 479 -13.74 18.11 25.46
CA SER A 479 -13.12 18.24 24.12
C SER A 479 -13.79 17.40 23.03
N ARG A 480 -14.47 16.30 23.40
CA ARG A 480 -15.22 15.46 22.44
C ARG A 480 -16.61 15.98 22.13
N THR A 481 -17.32 16.60 23.08
CA THR A 481 -18.65 17.17 22.84
C THR A 481 -18.64 18.61 22.34
N THR A 482 -17.57 19.37 22.58
CA THR A 482 -17.52 20.80 22.18
C THR A 482 -17.09 20.99 20.72
N CYS A 483 -16.49 19.98 20.06
CA CYS A 483 -16.16 20.07 18.63
C CYS A 483 -17.39 19.87 17.73
N CYS A 484 -18.44 19.20 18.23
CA CYS A 484 -19.67 18.93 17.47
C CYS A 484 -20.75 20.03 17.62
N LEU A 485 -20.49 21.13 18.33
CA LEU A 485 -21.51 22.15 18.66
C LEU A 485 -21.08 23.61 18.43
N SER A 486 -20.02 23.88 17.65
CA SER A 486 -19.70 25.24 17.20
C SER A 486 -20.12 25.45 15.75
N GLY A 487 -21.43 25.36 15.49
CA GLY A 487 -21.99 25.52 14.15
C GLY A 487 -23.49 25.79 14.16
N ARG A 488 -23.87 27.03 14.55
CA ARG A 488 -25.17 27.72 14.39
C ARG A 488 -26.31 27.39 15.38
N ARG A 489 -26.70 28.49 16.05
CA ARG A 489 -28.00 29.00 16.53
C ARG A 489 -29.07 28.05 17.08
N ARG A 490 -29.60 28.49 18.23
CA ARG A 490 -30.86 28.12 18.88
C ARG A 490 -31.99 27.99 17.84
N ASP A 491 -32.70 26.87 17.84
CA ASP A 491 -34.11 26.79 18.26
C ASP A 491 -34.64 25.34 18.16
N THR A 492 -35.44 24.98 19.17
CA THR A 492 -36.52 23.97 19.20
C THR A 492 -36.44 22.69 18.34
N ALA A 493 -36.40 21.52 19.00
CA ALA A 493 -37.45 20.47 18.89
C ALA A 493 -37.07 19.22 19.70
N TYR A 494 -38.03 18.74 20.48
CA TYR A 494 -38.06 17.42 21.09
C TYR A 494 -38.28 16.33 20.04
N ALA A 495 -37.91 15.11 20.44
CA ALA A 495 -38.55 13.83 20.13
C ALA A 495 -37.79 12.85 19.22
N HIS A 496 -37.61 11.66 19.80
CA HIS A 496 -37.36 10.34 19.23
C HIS A 496 -35.94 9.95 18.83
N GLY A 497 -35.41 9.00 19.62
CA GLY A 497 -34.77 7.82 19.08
C GLY A 497 -33.25 7.80 19.08
N MET A 498 -32.64 7.52 20.24
CA MET A 498 -31.39 6.74 20.26
C MET A 498 -31.41 5.78 21.45
N SER A 499 -32.00 4.61 21.20
CA SER A 499 -31.75 3.40 21.96
C SER A 499 -30.34 2.91 21.67
N HIS A 500 -29.66 2.50 22.73
CA HIS A 500 -28.66 1.43 22.80
C HIS A 500 -27.66 1.30 21.65
N THR A 501 -26.40 1.68 21.90
CA THR A 501 -25.25 0.78 21.69
C THR A 501 -23.96 1.38 22.29
N LEU A 502 -23.04 0.48 22.67
CA LEU A 502 -21.74 0.67 23.34
C LEU A 502 -21.78 0.29 24.83
N ILE A 503 -21.93 -1.01 25.12
CA ILE A 503 -20.86 -2.03 25.13
C ILE A 503 -19.98 -1.85 26.37
N THR A 504 -20.44 -2.54 27.42
CA THR A 504 -19.65 -3.48 28.25
C THR A 504 -18.16 -3.57 27.89
N ARG A 505 -17.34 -2.84 28.65
CA ARG A 505 -16.04 -3.36 29.07
C ARG A 505 -16.14 -3.66 30.57
N ARG A 506 -16.61 -4.86 30.90
CA ARG A 506 -16.25 -5.47 32.17
C ARG A 506 -14.73 -5.65 32.15
N CYS A 507 -14.06 -5.05 33.12
CA CYS A 507 -12.69 -5.42 33.46
C CYS A 507 -12.70 -6.86 34.04
N PRO A 508 -11.58 -7.58 33.95
CA PRO A 508 -11.51 -9.03 33.74
C PRO A 508 -12.33 -9.88 34.70
#